data_AF-Q6FMC8-F1
#
_entry.id   AF-Q6FMC8-F1
#
_cell.length_a   1.000
_cell.length_b   1.000
_cell.length_c   1.000
_cell.angle_alpha   90.00
_cell.angle_beta   90.00
_cell.angle_gamma   90.00
#
_symmetry.space_group_name_H-M   'P 1'
#
loop_
_entity.id
_entity.type
_entity.pdbx_description
1 polymer ?
#
loop_
_entity_poly.entity_id
_entity_poly.type
_entity_poly.pdbx_seq_one_letter_code
_entity_poly.pdbx_strand_id
1 'polypeptide(L)'
;MAEVEALPGLKQPVDDAGLLEDANQVHTLVIPSGHIWRVELSSDEKLSLKVTAGIGEIFGTELANNVEYTFWDWKFGIYAVEELEIEWKCPQLHDRELSIVENTTAHNVYNLHFALEKMRSSTFDGPRIMVVGEKNTGKTALCRTLCSYAIKNKPYQPMFVNLNPVEPIFSPPGCVTAVPISSTLDAQLPRWGETMTSGATRLHGKQPIIKNFGFETIAENRSLYKLVTKKLFETVSERLQNDSLVHRSGCIVDSPPLENCDDEYSELVEAIVGLRINYLIILCNDNDKGREIYTKVSKIVNTYVGERLLRVPTMAGVFEKDDVYIRAQQRAAIREYFYGDTRTVLSPYNLGCDTSDITVWRPKSVLQGENTNLDTLEVAPVDSSTLQYALVAITYASRKSDSEEVLQAPILGFGLITELNEKRNKLKILLPVPGRLPPNAMILTSFRYLE
;
A
#
# COMPACT_ATOMS: atom_id res chain seq x y z
N MET A 1 -53.65 12.85 -21.94
CA MET A 1 -55.06 12.83 -21.49
C MET A 1 -55.19 11.90 -20.29
N ALA A 2 -54.84 12.44 -19.13
CA ALA A 2 -55.20 12.01 -17.78
C ALA A 2 -54.95 13.28 -16.96
N GLU A 3 -56.01 14.02 -16.63
CA GLU A 3 -55.91 15.23 -15.83
C GLU A 3 -55.58 14.82 -14.39
N VAL A 4 -54.40 15.21 -13.91
CA VAL A 4 -54.06 15.18 -12.50
C VAL A 4 -54.64 16.45 -11.89
N GLU A 5 -55.69 16.31 -11.09
CA GLU A 5 -56.32 17.40 -10.34
C GLU A 5 -55.29 18.08 -9.43
N ALA A 6 -54.90 19.31 -9.77
CA ALA A 6 -54.10 20.17 -8.90
C ALA A 6 -55.01 20.81 -7.84
N LEU A 7 -54.60 20.74 -6.57
CA LEU A 7 -55.28 21.37 -5.45
C LEU A 7 -55.42 22.90 -5.68
N PRO A 8 -56.64 23.46 -5.59
CA PRO A 8 -56.85 24.89 -5.80
C PRO A 8 -56.06 25.71 -4.76
N GLY A 9 -55.16 26.57 -5.24
CA GLY A 9 -54.38 27.50 -4.42
C GLY A 9 -52.87 27.29 -4.44
N LEU A 10 -52.38 26.14 -4.93
CA LEU A 10 -50.95 25.86 -5.07
C LEU A 10 -50.55 25.92 -6.55
N LYS A 11 -50.20 27.12 -7.04
CA LYS A 11 -49.52 27.30 -8.33
C LYS A 11 -48.02 27.30 -8.10
N GLN A 12 -47.40 26.13 -8.02
CA GLN A 12 -45.97 26.03 -8.30
C GLN A 12 -45.78 25.75 -9.80
N PRO A 13 -44.84 26.42 -10.47
CA PRO A 13 -44.46 26.03 -11.83
C PRO A 13 -43.88 24.62 -11.74
N VAL A 14 -44.45 23.68 -12.48
CA VAL A 14 -43.78 22.42 -12.77
C VAL A 14 -42.72 22.77 -13.79
N ASP A 15 -41.46 22.87 -13.35
CA ASP A 15 -40.32 22.78 -14.26
C ASP A 15 -40.33 21.38 -14.85
N ASP A 16 -40.69 21.27 -16.13
CA ASP A 16 -40.58 20.06 -16.96
C ASP A 16 -39.10 19.73 -17.31
N ALA A 17 -38.16 20.15 -16.46
CA ALA A 17 -36.72 19.98 -16.64
C ALA A 17 -36.16 19.04 -15.55
N GLY A 18 -36.37 17.75 -15.74
CA GLY A 18 -35.86 16.73 -14.83
C GLY A 18 -36.29 15.32 -15.20
N LEU A 19 -36.32 15.00 -16.50
CA LEU A 19 -36.26 13.60 -16.91
C LEU A 19 -34.97 13.05 -16.29
N LEU A 20 -35.12 12.08 -15.38
CA LEU A 20 -34.04 11.29 -14.79
C LEU A 20 -33.04 10.92 -15.90
N GLU A 21 -31.94 11.65 -16.00
CA GLU A 21 -30.81 11.22 -16.83
C GLU A 21 -30.31 9.91 -16.21
N ASP A 22 -30.39 8.85 -17.01
CA ASP A 22 -30.03 7.50 -16.59
C ASP A 22 -28.60 7.52 -16.05
N ALA A 23 -28.43 7.37 -14.74
CA ALA A 23 -27.16 7.45 -14.02
C ALA A 23 -26.09 6.46 -14.53
N ASN A 24 -26.47 5.55 -15.44
CA ASN A 24 -25.60 4.58 -16.10
C ASN A 24 -25.19 4.94 -17.53
N GLN A 25 -25.33 6.21 -17.94
CA GLN A 25 -24.84 6.65 -19.25
C GLN A 25 -23.34 6.38 -19.43
N VAL A 26 -22.98 5.94 -20.63
CA VAL A 26 -21.60 5.73 -21.05
C VAL A 26 -21.08 7.05 -21.58
N HIS A 27 -19.98 7.54 -21.00
CA HIS A 27 -19.28 8.72 -21.50
C HIS A 27 -18.02 8.29 -22.25
N THR A 28 -17.66 9.03 -23.30
CA THR A 28 -16.39 8.85 -24.02
C THR A 28 -15.43 9.96 -23.63
N LEU A 29 -14.16 9.61 -23.43
CA LEU A 29 -13.08 10.56 -23.20
C LEU A 29 -11.89 10.22 -24.10
N VAL A 30 -11.27 11.25 -24.68
CA VAL A 30 -10.00 11.15 -25.40
C VAL A 30 -8.92 11.85 -24.57
N ILE A 31 -7.90 11.11 -24.14
CA ILE A 31 -6.77 11.64 -23.39
C ILE A 31 -5.59 11.77 -24.35
N PRO A 32 -5.04 12.99 -24.55
CA PRO A 32 -3.90 13.18 -25.43
C PRO A 32 -2.67 12.39 -24.96
N SER A 33 -1.83 11.95 -25.88
CA SER A 33 -0.54 11.31 -25.55
C SER A 33 0.28 12.19 -24.60
N GLY A 34 0.94 11.58 -23.62
CA GLY A 34 1.74 12.25 -22.62
C GLY A 34 0.94 12.89 -21.47
N HIS A 35 -0.40 12.75 -21.44
CA HIS A 35 -1.24 13.31 -20.38
C HIS A 35 -1.70 12.25 -19.38
N ILE A 36 -2.10 12.72 -18.19
CA ILE A 36 -2.67 11.92 -17.10
C ILE A 36 -4.09 12.41 -16.84
N TRP A 37 -5.06 11.51 -16.91
CA TRP A 37 -6.36 11.76 -16.27
C TRP A 37 -6.26 11.42 -14.79
N ARG A 38 -6.42 12.46 -13.95
CA ARG A 38 -6.44 12.36 -12.50
C ARG A 38 -7.85 11.98 -12.04
N VAL A 39 -7.97 10.78 -11.50
CA VAL A 39 -9.22 10.23 -10.98
C VAL A 39 -9.19 10.27 -9.46
N GLU A 40 -10.19 10.90 -8.87
CA GLU A 40 -10.43 10.94 -7.43
C GLU A 40 -11.81 10.39 -7.13
N LEU A 41 -11.85 9.19 -6.54
CA LEU A 41 -13.09 8.52 -6.13
C LEU A 41 -13.20 8.54 -4.61
N SER A 42 -14.37 8.97 -4.13
CA SER A 42 -14.80 8.76 -2.75
C SER A 42 -15.24 7.31 -2.50
N SER A 43 -15.55 6.98 -1.24
CA SER A 43 -15.89 5.62 -0.80
C SER A 43 -17.13 5.01 -1.50
N ASP A 44 -18.01 5.87 -1.97
CA ASP A 44 -19.35 5.59 -2.49
C ASP A 44 -19.41 5.74 -4.02
N GLU A 45 -18.30 6.14 -4.64
CA GLU A 45 -18.14 6.29 -6.07
C GLU A 45 -17.49 5.05 -6.69
N LYS A 46 -18.11 4.55 -7.75
CA LYS A 46 -17.61 3.44 -8.55
C LYS A 46 -17.40 3.91 -9.98
N LEU A 47 -16.17 3.78 -10.46
CA LEU A 47 -15.81 4.08 -11.85
C LEU A 47 -15.66 2.76 -12.61
N SER A 48 -16.49 2.56 -13.64
CA SER A 48 -16.21 1.54 -14.65
C SER A 48 -15.52 2.19 -15.85
N LEU A 49 -14.48 1.56 -16.39
CA LEU A 49 -13.65 2.10 -17.44
C LEU A 49 -13.26 0.99 -18.43
N LYS A 50 -13.31 1.30 -19.71
CA LYS A 50 -12.90 0.41 -20.80
C LYS A 50 -12.11 1.21 -21.83
N VAL A 51 -10.90 0.76 -22.13
CA VAL A 51 -10.10 1.34 -23.22
C VAL A 51 -10.62 0.81 -24.56
N THR A 52 -11.00 1.72 -25.46
CA THR A 52 -11.48 1.37 -26.80
C THR A 52 -10.36 1.43 -27.84
N ALA A 53 -9.44 2.39 -27.72
CA ALA A 53 -8.27 2.53 -28.57
C ALA A 53 -7.10 3.20 -27.83
N GLY A 54 -5.86 2.96 -28.30
CA GLY A 54 -4.64 3.52 -27.72
C GLY A 54 -3.97 2.62 -26.67
N ILE A 55 -2.98 3.18 -25.96
CA ILE A 55 -2.24 2.53 -24.88
C ILE A 55 -2.29 3.41 -23.63
N GLY A 56 -2.99 2.90 -22.61
CA GLY A 56 -3.14 3.55 -21.31
C GLY A 56 -2.54 2.69 -20.21
N GLU A 57 -1.96 3.31 -19.19
CA GLU A 57 -1.40 2.59 -18.04
C GLU A 57 -1.73 3.25 -16.70
N ILE A 58 -1.83 2.43 -15.66
CA ILE A 58 -1.93 2.84 -14.27
C ILE A 58 -0.66 2.38 -13.57
N PHE A 59 0.22 3.33 -13.24
CA PHE A 59 1.53 3.07 -12.61
C PHE A 59 2.33 1.97 -13.32
N GLY A 60 2.42 2.08 -14.65
CA GLY A 60 3.14 1.16 -15.54
C GLY A 60 2.43 -0.17 -15.85
N THR A 61 1.29 -0.46 -15.23
CA THR A 61 0.44 -1.60 -15.63
C THR A 61 -0.46 -1.15 -16.78
N GLU A 62 -0.27 -1.76 -17.94
CA GLU A 62 -1.06 -1.50 -19.15
C GLU A 62 -2.51 -1.98 -19.00
N LEU A 63 -3.45 -1.15 -19.47
CA LEU A 63 -4.87 -1.47 -19.54
C LEU A 63 -5.16 -2.16 -20.87
N ALA A 64 -5.72 -3.37 -20.82
CA ALA A 64 -6.03 -4.13 -22.02
C ALA A 64 -7.26 -3.55 -22.74
N ASN A 65 -7.16 -3.42 -24.06
CA ASN A 65 -8.25 -2.93 -24.89
C ASN A 65 -9.47 -3.86 -24.79
N ASN A 66 -10.65 -3.26 -24.74
CA ASN A 66 -11.94 -3.94 -24.61
C ASN A 66 -12.13 -4.77 -23.33
N VAL A 67 -11.32 -4.54 -22.31
CA VAL A 67 -11.51 -5.10 -20.97
C VAL A 67 -12.12 -4.03 -20.06
N GLU A 68 -13.17 -4.39 -19.34
CA GLU A 68 -13.78 -3.51 -18.33
C GLU A 68 -13.00 -3.59 -17.02
N TYR A 69 -12.55 -2.43 -16.55
CA TYR A 69 -11.88 -2.21 -15.27
C TYR A 69 -12.80 -1.43 -14.35
N THR A 70 -12.80 -1.78 -13.06
CA THR A 70 -13.63 -1.16 -12.05
C THR A 70 -12.77 -0.65 -10.91
N PHE A 71 -12.98 0.61 -10.53
CA PHE A 71 -12.25 1.30 -9.47
C PHE A 71 -13.24 1.89 -8.46
N TRP A 72 -12.83 1.97 -7.20
CA TRP A 72 -13.59 2.55 -6.08
C TRP A 72 -12.62 2.97 -4.98
N ASP A 73 -13.03 3.94 -4.15
CA ASP A 73 -12.28 4.39 -2.96
C ASP A 73 -10.76 4.54 -3.20
N TRP A 74 -10.37 5.25 -4.25
CA TRP A 74 -8.96 5.39 -4.63
C TRP A 74 -8.71 6.67 -5.45
N LYS A 75 -7.56 7.31 -5.21
CA LYS A 75 -7.00 8.39 -6.03
C LYS A 75 -5.85 7.87 -6.88
N PHE A 76 -5.96 7.97 -8.21
CA PHE A 76 -4.95 7.47 -9.15
C PHE A 76 -4.92 8.27 -10.45
N GLY A 77 -3.86 8.06 -11.23
CA GLY A 77 -3.69 8.66 -12.55
C GLY A 77 -3.69 7.60 -13.65
N ILE A 78 -4.45 7.83 -14.71
CA ILE A 78 -4.39 7.03 -15.94
C ILE A 78 -3.52 7.79 -16.92
N TYR A 79 -2.35 7.24 -17.23
CA TYR A 79 -1.40 7.85 -18.14
C TYR A 79 -1.62 7.34 -19.57
N ALA A 80 -1.78 8.27 -20.51
CA ALA A 80 -1.91 8.01 -21.93
C ALA A 80 -0.51 7.94 -22.57
N VAL A 81 0.01 6.72 -22.76
CA VAL A 81 1.30 6.50 -23.44
C VAL A 81 1.16 6.94 -24.91
N GLU A 82 0.08 6.48 -25.54
CA GLU A 82 -0.41 6.96 -26.82
C GLU A 82 -1.74 7.70 -26.59
N GLU A 83 -2.27 8.37 -27.63
CA GLU A 83 -3.62 8.94 -27.54
C GLU A 83 -4.61 7.84 -27.15
N LEU A 84 -5.34 8.08 -26.06
CA LEU A 84 -6.15 7.06 -25.39
C LEU A 84 -7.63 7.41 -25.51
N GLU A 85 -8.38 6.54 -26.18
CA GLU A 85 -9.85 6.60 -26.20
C GLU A 85 -10.42 5.65 -25.15
N ILE A 86 -11.26 6.18 -24.26
CA ILE A 86 -11.89 5.41 -23.19
C ILE A 86 -13.40 5.62 -23.16
N GLU A 87 -14.11 4.55 -22.84
CA GLU A 87 -15.49 4.57 -22.37
C GLU A 87 -15.49 4.47 -20.86
N TRP A 88 -16.22 5.34 -20.17
CA TRP A 88 -16.31 5.31 -18.71
C TRP A 88 -17.73 5.55 -18.21
N LYS A 89 -18.01 5.04 -17.01
CA LYS A 89 -19.30 5.16 -16.31
C LYS A 89 -19.04 5.48 -14.85
N CYS A 90 -19.54 6.60 -14.38
CA CYS A 90 -19.58 6.96 -12.97
C CYS A 90 -20.63 8.06 -12.76
N PRO A 91 -21.76 7.77 -12.08
CA PRO A 91 -22.84 8.73 -11.87
C PRO A 91 -22.38 10.06 -11.26
N GLN A 92 -21.33 10.06 -10.45
CA GLN A 92 -20.90 11.24 -9.70
C GLN A 92 -19.81 12.06 -10.41
N LEU A 93 -19.19 11.52 -11.46
CA LEU A 93 -18.12 12.20 -12.20
C LEU A 93 -18.63 12.98 -13.41
N HIS A 94 -19.84 12.69 -13.93
CA HIS A 94 -20.35 13.34 -15.14
C HIS A 94 -20.50 14.86 -15.02
N ASP A 95 -20.91 15.35 -13.84
CA ASP A 95 -21.08 16.77 -13.54
C ASP A 95 -19.76 17.48 -13.16
N ARG A 96 -18.65 16.76 -13.07
CA ARG A 96 -17.36 17.31 -12.61
C ARG A 96 -16.45 17.61 -13.80
N GLU A 97 -15.71 18.71 -13.70
CA GLU A 97 -14.62 18.99 -14.63
C GLU A 97 -13.53 17.91 -14.50
N LEU A 98 -13.27 17.18 -15.59
CA LEU A 98 -12.29 16.10 -15.60
C LEU A 98 -10.87 16.70 -15.58
N SER A 99 -10.10 16.36 -14.54
CA SER A 99 -8.73 16.86 -14.39
C SER A 99 -7.74 16.08 -15.27
N ILE A 100 -7.46 16.60 -16.47
CA ILE A 100 -6.42 16.07 -17.37
C ILE A 100 -5.21 17.00 -17.34
N VAL A 101 -4.03 16.45 -17.03
CA VAL A 101 -2.79 17.23 -16.88
C VAL A 101 -1.65 16.61 -17.68
N GLU A 102 -0.73 17.43 -18.17
CA GLU A 102 0.49 16.95 -18.85
C GLU A 102 1.42 16.22 -17.86
N ASN A 103 1.96 15.07 -18.26
CA ASN A 103 2.97 14.34 -17.48
C ASN A 103 4.38 14.86 -17.76
N THR A 104 4.77 15.93 -17.06
CA THR A 104 6.11 16.51 -17.18
C THR A 104 7.23 15.61 -16.66
N THR A 105 6.92 14.51 -15.96
CA THR A 105 7.91 13.64 -15.31
C THR A 105 8.14 12.30 -15.98
N ALA A 106 7.38 11.96 -17.04
CA ALA A 106 7.45 10.66 -17.71
C ALA A 106 8.87 10.32 -18.17
N HIS A 107 9.57 11.28 -18.78
CA HIS A 107 10.95 11.11 -19.26
C HIS A 107 11.93 10.71 -18.15
N ASN A 108 11.77 11.24 -16.93
CA ASN A 108 12.63 10.90 -15.79
C ASN A 108 12.42 9.43 -15.38
N VAL A 109 11.17 8.97 -15.37
CA VAL A 109 10.83 7.57 -15.05
C VAL A 109 11.40 6.63 -16.09
N TYR A 110 11.24 6.94 -17.39
CA TYR A 110 11.79 6.13 -18.47
C TYR A 110 13.32 6.07 -18.42
N ASN A 111 13.98 7.22 -18.28
CA ASN A 111 15.44 7.30 -18.19
C ASN A 111 15.96 6.47 -17.00
N LEU A 112 15.31 6.58 -15.84
CA LEU A 112 15.64 5.78 -14.67
C LEU A 112 15.42 4.29 -14.94
N HIS A 113 14.26 3.89 -15.47
CA HIS A 113 13.97 2.50 -15.78
C HIS A 113 15.01 1.87 -16.73
N PHE A 114 15.31 2.53 -17.85
CA PHE A 114 16.28 2.01 -18.83
C PHE A 114 17.71 1.98 -18.29
N ALA A 115 18.10 2.94 -17.42
CA ALA A 115 19.38 2.88 -16.73
C ALA A 115 19.45 1.67 -15.79
N LEU A 116 18.40 1.40 -15.01
CA LEU A 116 18.31 0.23 -14.13
C LEU A 116 18.28 -1.08 -14.92
N GLU A 117 17.56 -1.12 -16.04
CA GLU A 117 17.54 -2.29 -16.93
C GLU A 117 18.93 -2.57 -17.52
N LYS A 118 19.64 -1.53 -17.97
CA LYS A 118 21.03 -1.67 -18.44
C LYS A 118 21.91 -2.29 -17.36
N MET A 119 21.78 -1.86 -16.11
CA MET A 119 22.50 -2.49 -14.99
C MET A 119 22.14 -3.98 -14.85
N ARG A 120 20.86 -4.35 -14.75
CA ARG A 120 20.41 -5.76 -14.65
C ARG A 120 20.98 -6.67 -15.75
N SER A 121 21.24 -6.10 -16.93
CA SER A 121 21.80 -6.82 -18.08
C SER A 121 23.33 -6.90 -18.07
N SER A 122 24.03 -5.91 -17.50
CA SER A 122 25.49 -5.74 -17.60
C SER A 122 26.27 -6.14 -16.34
N THR A 123 25.60 -6.17 -15.18
CA THR A 123 26.19 -6.57 -13.91
C THR A 123 25.66 -7.94 -13.47
N PHE A 124 26.44 -8.64 -12.63
CA PHE A 124 25.99 -9.88 -12.02
C PHE A 124 24.88 -9.63 -10.98
N ASP A 125 25.02 -8.54 -10.22
CA ASP A 125 24.04 -8.08 -9.24
C ASP A 125 23.02 -7.14 -9.88
N GLY A 126 21.75 -7.25 -9.50
CA GLY A 126 20.74 -6.25 -9.86
C GLY A 126 20.92 -4.92 -9.11
N PRO A 127 20.39 -3.81 -9.66
CA PRO A 127 20.39 -2.52 -8.96
C PRO A 127 19.54 -2.58 -7.69
N ARG A 128 20.01 -1.98 -6.60
CA ARG A 128 19.31 -1.89 -5.31
C ARG A 128 19.07 -0.42 -5.01
N ILE A 129 17.90 0.06 -5.36
CA ILE A 129 17.57 1.49 -5.25
C ILE A 129 16.69 1.77 -4.05
N MET A 130 16.82 2.96 -3.48
CA MET A 130 15.88 3.47 -2.49
C MET A 130 15.35 4.83 -2.93
N VAL A 131 14.04 5.02 -2.83
CA VAL A 131 13.35 6.27 -3.16
C VAL A 131 12.99 6.99 -1.86
N VAL A 132 13.42 8.24 -1.73
CA VAL A 132 13.20 9.10 -0.55
C VAL A 132 12.60 10.44 -0.95
N GLY A 133 11.90 11.08 -0.02
CA GLY A 133 11.19 12.33 -0.28
C GLY A 133 10.09 12.60 0.74
N GLU A 134 9.63 13.84 0.77
CA GLU A 134 8.53 14.30 1.63
C GLU A 134 7.20 13.56 1.34
N LYS A 135 6.19 13.81 2.19
CA LYS A 135 4.81 13.36 1.95
C LYS A 135 4.33 13.88 0.58
N ASN A 136 3.55 13.07 -0.14
CA ASN A 136 2.93 13.46 -1.43
C ASN A 136 3.91 13.90 -2.53
N THR A 137 5.10 13.28 -2.61
CA THR A 137 6.09 13.52 -3.69
C THR A 137 6.02 12.50 -4.83
N GLY A 138 5.24 11.41 -4.66
CA GLY A 138 5.08 10.34 -5.65
C GLY A 138 6.00 9.13 -5.47
N LYS A 139 6.61 8.93 -4.29
CA LYS A 139 7.53 7.80 -4.02
C LYS A 139 6.92 6.43 -4.36
N THR A 140 5.78 6.11 -3.76
CA THR A 140 5.05 4.86 -3.99
C THR A 140 4.65 4.67 -5.45
N ALA A 141 4.24 5.74 -6.12
CA ALA A 141 3.87 5.73 -7.53
C ALA A 141 5.08 5.44 -8.43
N LEU A 142 6.23 6.05 -8.14
CA LEU A 142 7.48 5.78 -8.83
C LEU A 142 7.92 4.33 -8.62
N CYS A 143 7.93 3.85 -7.38
CA CYS A 143 8.28 2.47 -7.06
C CYS A 143 7.37 1.48 -7.80
N ARG A 144 6.05 1.70 -7.79
CA ARG A 144 5.08 0.88 -8.52
C ARG A 144 5.37 0.83 -10.01
N THR A 145 5.62 2.00 -10.61
CA THR A 145 5.90 2.12 -12.05
C THR A 145 7.19 1.42 -12.43
N LEU A 146 8.26 1.58 -11.64
CA LEU A 146 9.53 0.89 -11.87
C LEU A 146 9.41 -0.64 -11.72
N CYS A 147 8.62 -1.11 -10.77
CA CYS A 147 8.30 -2.53 -10.61
C CYS A 147 7.54 -3.07 -11.83
N SER A 148 6.49 -2.38 -12.29
CA SER A 148 5.71 -2.75 -13.47
C SER A 148 6.56 -2.77 -14.74
N TYR A 149 7.39 -1.76 -14.96
CA TYR A 149 8.26 -1.70 -16.12
C TYR A 149 9.36 -2.77 -16.09
N ALA A 150 9.90 -3.10 -14.92
CA ALA A 150 10.94 -4.13 -14.80
C ALA A 150 10.47 -5.50 -15.34
N ILE A 151 9.18 -5.82 -15.21
CA ILE A 151 8.61 -7.09 -15.66
C ILE A 151 7.95 -7.01 -17.05
N LYS A 152 7.87 -5.82 -17.66
CA LYS A 152 7.09 -5.58 -18.89
C LYS A 152 7.71 -6.27 -20.11
N ASN A 153 9.02 -6.14 -20.30
CA ASN A 153 9.72 -6.62 -21.50
C ASN A 153 10.65 -7.82 -21.24
N LYS A 154 11.08 -8.01 -19.99
CA LYS A 154 12.03 -9.04 -19.59
C LYS A 154 11.51 -9.74 -18.34
N PRO A 155 11.84 -11.03 -18.14
CA PRO A 155 11.32 -11.81 -17.02
C PRO A 155 12.05 -11.49 -15.70
N TYR A 156 12.34 -10.21 -15.42
CA TYR A 156 12.87 -9.81 -14.13
C TYR A 156 11.81 -9.99 -13.04
N GLN A 157 12.28 -10.09 -11.80
CA GLN A 157 11.47 -10.19 -10.60
C GLN A 157 12.07 -9.30 -9.50
N PRO A 158 11.97 -7.96 -9.62
CA PRO A 158 12.58 -7.07 -8.64
C PRO A 158 11.93 -7.30 -7.26
N MET A 159 12.75 -7.27 -6.21
CA MET A 159 12.25 -7.24 -4.83
C MET A 159 11.74 -5.83 -4.53
N PHE A 160 10.43 -5.65 -4.44
CA PHE A 160 9.85 -4.44 -3.89
C PHE A 160 9.92 -4.48 -2.37
N VAL A 161 10.42 -3.44 -1.71
CA VAL A 161 10.48 -3.34 -0.25
C VAL A 161 9.75 -2.08 0.18
N ASN A 162 8.67 -2.24 0.94
CA ASN A 162 7.93 -1.13 1.55
C ASN A 162 8.37 -0.95 3.01
N LEU A 163 9.01 0.19 3.31
CA LEU A 163 9.41 0.56 4.66
C LEU A 163 8.42 1.50 5.34
N ASN A 164 7.32 1.86 4.68
CA ASN A 164 6.31 2.74 5.24
C ASN A 164 5.15 1.93 5.85
N PRO A 165 5.06 1.79 7.20
CA PRO A 165 4.01 0.99 7.85
C PRO A 165 2.60 1.57 7.68
N VAL A 166 2.49 2.86 7.32
CA VAL A 166 1.21 3.53 7.08
C VAL A 166 0.56 3.06 5.78
N GLU A 167 1.36 2.71 4.77
CA GLU A 167 0.88 2.32 3.45
C GLU A 167 0.72 0.79 3.35
N PRO A 168 -0.51 0.26 3.29
CA PRO A 168 -0.74 -1.18 3.24
C PRO A 168 -0.49 -1.72 1.82
N ILE A 169 0.69 -2.26 1.55
CA ILE A 169 1.03 -2.85 0.24
C ILE A 169 1.30 -4.35 0.43
N PHE A 170 0.44 -5.19 -0.17
CA PHE A 170 0.39 -6.65 0.04
C PHE A 170 0.26 -7.12 1.51
N SER A 171 -0.16 -6.24 2.41
CA SER A 171 -0.37 -6.55 3.83
C SER A 171 -1.43 -5.62 4.43
N PRO A 172 -2.00 -5.98 5.59
CA PRO A 172 -2.65 -5.01 6.47
C PRO A 172 -1.69 -3.86 6.86
N PRO A 173 -2.23 -2.74 7.36
CA PRO A 173 -1.41 -1.62 7.82
C PRO A 173 -0.60 -1.98 9.08
N GLY A 174 0.44 -1.19 9.38
CA GLY A 174 1.36 -1.47 10.48
C GLY A 174 2.48 -2.45 10.12
N CYS A 175 2.69 -2.72 8.84
CA CYS A 175 3.65 -3.72 8.37
C CYS A 175 4.72 -3.09 7.49
N VAL A 176 5.94 -3.61 7.59
CA VAL A 176 6.96 -3.44 6.55
C VAL A 176 7.06 -4.73 5.75
N THR A 177 7.16 -4.61 4.43
CA THR A 177 7.04 -5.77 3.53
C THR A 177 8.17 -5.84 2.52
N ALA A 178 8.51 -7.05 2.09
CA ALA A 178 9.35 -7.29 0.93
C ALA A 178 8.71 -8.34 0.02
N VAL A 179 8.52 -8.02 -1.25
CA VAL A 179 7.71 -8.81 -2.19
C VAL A 179 8.45 -8.94 -3.52
N PRO A 180 8.79 -10.16 -3.98
CA PRO A 180 9.24 -10.38 -5.34
C PRO A 180 8.10 -10.08 -6.32
N ILE A 181 8.28 -9.09 -7.19
CA ILE A 181 7.30 -8.76 -8.22
C ILE A 181 7.50 -9.70 -9.41
N SER A 182 6.88 -10.87 -9.37
CA SER A 182 7.09 -11.95 -10.35
C SER A 182 6.13 -11.95 -11.54
N SER A 183 5.07 -11.16 -11.48
CA SER A 183 4.02 -11.06 -12.49
C SER A 183 3.32 -9.70 -12.39
N THR A 184 2.48 -9.39 -13.37
CA THR A 184 1.76 -8.12 -13.47
C THR A 184 1.05 -7.76 -12.16
N LEU A 185 1.11 -6.47 -11.83
CA LEU A 185 0.39 -5.89 -10.71
C LEU A 185 -1.06 -5.67 -11.09
N ASP A 186 -1.95 -5.65 -10.11
CA ASP A 186 -3.36 -5.38 -10.37
C ASP A 186 -3.58 -3.88 -10.55
N ALA A 187 -3.95 -3.46 -11.75
CA ALA A 187 -4.22 -2.06 -12.04
C ALA A 187 -5.38 -1.49 -11.22
N GLN A 188 -6.34 -2.33 -10.76
CA GLN A 188 -7.57 -1.90 -10.07
C GLN A 188 -7.38 -1.68 -8.56
N LEU A 189 -6.25 -2.13 -8.00
CA LEU A 189 -6.04 -2.13 -6.56
C LEU A 189 -5.01 -1.07 -6.12
N PRO A 190 -5.32 -0.24 -5.10
CA PRO A 190 -4.35 0.65 -4.46
C PRO A 190 -3.18 -0.11 -3.85
N ARG A 191 -3.39 -1.37 -3.47
CA ARG A 191 -2.47 -2.24 -2.72
C ARG A 191 -1.61 -3.13 -3.63
N TRP A 192 -1.60 -2.83 -4.94
CA TRP A 192 -0.80 -3.44 -6.01
C TRP A 192 -1.19 -4.88 -6.40
N GLY A 193 -1.99 -5.55 -5.58
CA GLY A 193 -2.53 -6.88 -5.87
C GLY A 193 -2.79 -7.67 -4.59
N GLU A 194 -3.08 -8.95 -4.76
CA GLU A 194 -3.42 -9.86 -3.66
C GLU A 194 -2.25 -10.77 -3.30
N THR A 195 -2.26 -11.27 -2.07
CA THR A 195 -1.38 -12.38 -1.66
C THR A 195 -1.94 -13.71 -2.17
N MET A 196 -1.15 -14.79 -2.09
CA MET A 196 -1.64 -16.12 -2.45
C MET A 196 -2.94 -16.50 -1.73
N THR A 197 -3.89 -17.07 -2.48
CA THR A 197 -5.17 -17.59 -1.98
C THR A 197 -5.24 -19.11 -2.24
N SER A 198 -6.23 -19.79 -1.67
CA SER A 198 -6.40 -21.25 -1.84
C SER A 198 -7.04 -21.65 -3.18
N GLY A 199 -7.53 -20.68 -3.96
CA GLY A 199 -8.32 -20.91 -5.16
C GLY A 199 -7.65 -20.39 -6.45
N ALA A 200 -8.39 -20.51 -7.56
CA ALA A 200 -7.99 -19.92 -8.83
C ALA A 200 -8.29 -18.42 -8.84
N THR A 201 -7.30 -17.60 -9.17
CA THR A 201 -7.41 -16.14 -9.30
C THR A 201 -7.06 -15.71 -10.73
N ARG A 202 -7.58 -14.55 -11.16
CA ARG A 202 -7.28 -14.02 -12.51
C ARG A 202 -5.81 -13.61 -12.67
N LEU A 203 -5.24 -13.04 -11.61
CA LEU A 203 -3.83 -12.66 -11.53
C LEU A 203 -3.10 -13.56 -10.53
N HIS A 204 -1.82 -13.82 -10.76
CA HIS A 204 -1.01 -14.59 -9.84
C HIS A 204 -0.78 -13.81 -8.55
N GLY A 205 -1.25 -14.36 -7.43
CA GLY A 205 -1.01 -13.82 -6.09
C GLY A 205 0.49 -13.73 -5.78
N LYS A 206 0.85 -12.76 -4.94
CA LYS A 206 2.24 -12.54 -4.51
C LYS A 206 2.50 -13.21 -3.15
N GLN A 207 3.78 -13.46 -2.85
CA GLN A 207 4.19 -14.06 -1.58
C GLN A 207 5.09 -13.08 -0.82
N PRO A 208 4.50 -12.19 0.00
CA PRO A 208 5.27 -11.18 0.73
C PRO A 208 5.99 -11.77 1.94
N ILE A 209 7.18 -11.25 2.23
CA ILE A 209 7.80 -11.31 3.55
C ILE A 209 7.24 -10.14 4.34
N ILE A 210 6.56 -10.42 5.45
CA ILE A 210 5.91 -9.41 6.29
C ILE A 210 6.60 -9.37 7.65
N LYS A 211 6.90 -8.17 8.14
CA LYS A 211 7.25 -7.93 9.55
C LYS A 211 6.28 -6.91 10.15
N ASN A 212 5.72 -7.25 11.31
CA ASN A 212 4.72 -6.43 11.99
C ASN A 212 5.41 -5.38 12.87
N PHE A 213 5.20 -4.11 12.56
CA PHE A 213 5.55 -2.99 13.43
C PHE A 213 4.40 -2.66 14.41
N GLY A 214 3.16 -2.71 13.93
CA GLY A 214 1.95 -2.64 14.74
C GLY A 214 1.51 -1.25 15.21
N PHE A 215 2.36 -0.22 15.09
CA PHE A 215 1.99 1.18 15.37
C PHE A 215 1.59 1.94 14.10
N GLU A 216 0.86 3.04 14.28
CA GLU A 216 0.46 3.93 13.18
C GLU A 216 1.61 4.83 12.74
N THR A 217 2.44 5.27 13.70
CA THR A 217 3.57 6.17 13.41
C THR A 217 4.89 5.58 13.88
N ILE A 218 5.95 5.81 13.09
CA ILE A 218 7.32 5.35 13.42
C ILE A 218 7.80 5.97 14.74
N ALA A 219 7.38 7.20 15.04
CA ALA A 219 7.74 7.92 16.25
C ALA A 219 7.25 7.26 17.54
N GLU A 220 6.17 6.46 17.49
CA GLU A 220 5.65 5.76 18.68
C GLU A 220 6.63 4.74 19.26
N ASN A 221 7.46 4.13 18.40
CA ASN A 221 8.51 3.21 18.83
C ASN A 221 9.59 3.05 17.75
N ARG A 222 10.51 4.02 17.65
CA ARG A 222 11.60 3.98 16.66
C ARG A 222 12.53 2.77 16.84
N SER A 223 12.79 2.36 18.08
CA SER A 223 13.66 1.22 18.39
C SER A 223 13.07 -0.09 17.85
N LEU A 224 11.76 -0.32 18.06
CA LEU A 224 11.04 -1.45 17.49
C LEU A 224 11.02 -1.37 15.96
N TYR A 225 10.77 -0.19 15.38
CA TYR A 225 10.79 -0.01 13.93
C TYR A 225 12.13 -0.45 13.34
N LYS A 226 13.25 0.00 13.90
CA LYS A 226 14.61 -0.39 13.50
C LYS A 226 14.86 -1.89 13.67
N LEU A 227 14.42 -2.49 14.77
CA LEU A 227 14.54 -3.93 14.99
C LEU A 227 13.77 -4.72 13.92
N VAL A 228 12.55 -4.29 13.60
CA VAL A 228 11.65 -4.92 12.63
C VAL A 228 12.18 -4.78 11.20
N THR A 229 12.68 -3.60 10.81
CA THR A 229 13.27 -3.37 9.49
C THR A 229 14.60 -4.11 9.34
N LYS A 230 15.46 -4.15 10.37
CA LYS A 230 16.70 -4.94 10.35
C LYS A 230 16.43 -6.42 10.05
N LYS A 231 15.43 -7.02 10.71
CA LYS A 231 14.99 -8.39 10.43
C LYS A 231 14.49 -8.57 9.00
N LEU A 232 13.77 -7.57 8.47
CA LEU A 232 13.34 -7.59 7.06
C LEU A 232 14.57 -7.62 6.14
N PHE A 233 15.58 -6.80 6.41
CA PHE A 233 16.80 -6.72 5.59
C PHE A 233 17.59 -8.03 5.58
N GLU A 234 17.67 -8.71 6.72
CA GLU A 234 18.28 -10.04 6.86
C GLU A 234 17.53 -11.07 6.00
N THR A 235 16.20 -11.13 6.12
CA THR A 235 15.39 -12.06 5.30
C THR A 235 15.45 -11.74 3.80
N VAL A 236 15.48 -10.46 3.42
CA VAL A 236 15.66 -10.03 2.03
C VAL A 236 17.03 -10.45 1.50
N SER A 237 18.08 -10.29 2.30
CA SER A 237 19.44 -10.69 1.92
C SER A 237 19.54 -12.20 1.71
N GLU A 238 18.91 -13.00 2.59
CA GLU A 238 18.82 -14.45 2.44
C GLU A 238 18.06 -14.83 1.16
N ARG A 239 16.91 -14.18 0.88
CA ARG A 239 16.16 -14.44 -0.35
C ARG A 239 16.97 -14.12 -1.61
N LEU A 240 17.69 -13.01 -1.61
CA LEU A 240 18.56 -12.62 -2.73
C LEU A 240 19.74 -13.59 -2.93
N GLN A 241 20.24 -14.22 -1.88
CA GLN A 241 21.29 -15.23 -2.01
C GLN A 241 20.76 -16.55 -2.58
N ASN A 242 19.51 -16.90 -2.26
CA ASN A 242 18.90 -18.17 -2.64
C ASN A 242 18.12 -18.12 -3.97
N ASP A 243 17.84 -16.93 -4.50
CA ASP A 243 17.04 -16.74 -5.72
C ASP A 243 17.79 -15.88 -6.73
N SER A 244 18.45 -16.53 -7.69
CA SER A 244 19.31 -15.87 -8.68
C SER A 244 18.55 -14.91 -9.60
N LEU A 245 17.27 -15.16 -9.85
CA LEU A 245 16.44 -14.30 -10.68
C LEU A 245 16.11 -13.00 -9.94
N VAL A 246 15.67 -13.11 -8.68
CA VAL A 246 15.40 -11.93 -7.83
C VAL A 246 16.70 -11.16 -7.56
N HIS A 247 17.81 -11.85 -7.34
CA HIS A 247 19.14 -11.27 -7.19
C HIS A 247 19.54 -10.38 -8.38
N ARG A 248 19.45 -10.92 -9.59
CA ARG A 248 19.78 -10.20 -10.83
C ARG A 248 18.80 -9.07 -11.14
N SER A 249 17.56 -9.20 -10.67
CA SER A 249 16.52 -8.19 -10.86
C SER A 249 16.66 -6.99 -9.93
N GLY A 250 17.27 -7.21 -8.76
CA GLY A 250 17.61 -6.16 -7.80
C GLY A 250 16.46 -5.81 -6.85
N CYS A 251 16.57 -4.66 -6.19
CA CYS A 251 15.62 -4.18 -5.18
C CYS A 251 15.13 -2.76 -5.49
N ILE A 252 13.85 -2.50 -5.22
CA ILE A 252 13.23 -1.18 -5.28
C ILE A 252 12.63 -0.92 -3.90
N VAL A 253 13.21 0.02 -3.16
CA VAL A 253 12.85 0.29 -1.77
C VAL A 253 12.09 1.61 -1.68
N ASP A 254 10.88 1.57 -1.15
CA ASP A 254 10.08 2.73 -0.81
C ASP A 254 10.25 3.09 0.66
N SER A 255 10.60 4.34 0.93
CA SER A 255 10.85 4.84 2.28
C SER A 255 9.61 5.56 2.85
N PRO A 256 9.49 5.65 4.19
CA PRO A 256 8.51 6.55 4.78
C PRO A 256 8.77 8.01 4.37
N PRO A 257 7.76 8.89 4.46
CA PRO A 257 7.96 10.32 4.31
C PRO A 257 9.09 10.84 5.20
N LEU A 258 9.93 11.75 4.69
CA LEU A 258 11.09 12.29 5.41
C LEU A 258 10.72 12.91 6.77
N GLU A 259 9.50 13.42 6.91
CA GLU A 259 8.97 14.00 8.14
C GLU A 259 8.78 12.96 9.26
N ASN A 260 8.71 11.67 8.91
CA ASN A 260 8.56 10.58 9.87
C ASN A 260 9.91 10.01 10.36
N CYS A 261 11.02 10.34 9.68
CA CYS A 261 12.36 9.98 10.13
C CYS A 261 12.79 10.85 11.32
N ASP A 262 13.86 10.48 12.00
CA ASP A 262 14.50 11.39 12.96
C ASP A 262 15.33 12.47 12.24
N ASP A 263 15.87 13.43 12.99
CA ASP A 263 16.65 14.54 12.43
C ASP A 263 17.99 14.10 11.81
N GLU A 264 18.51 12.94 12.23
CA GLU A 264 19.74 12.34 11.72
C GLU A 264 19.49 11.36 10.56
N TYR A 265 18.23 11.17 10.15
CA TYR A 265 17.81 10.17 9.18
C TYR A 265 18.37 8.77 9.47
N SER A 266 18.47 8.39 10.74
CA SER A 266 19.11 7.15 11.15
C SER A 266 18.39 5.92 10.60
N GLU A 267 17.06 5.97 10.44
CA GLU A 267 16.31 4.91 9.79
C GLU A 267 16.67 4.74 8.31
N LEU A 268 16.92 5.85 7.58
CA LEU A 268 17.35 5.79 6.18
C LEU A 268 18.76 5.24 6.06
N VAL A 269 19.67 5.65 6.95
CA VAL A 269 21.05 5.15 6.99
C VAL A 269 21.06 3.64 7.24
N GLU A 270 20.27 3.16 8.20
CA GLU A 270 20.14 1.72 8.47
C GLU A 270 19.60 0.97 7.25
N ALA A 271 18.62 1.52 6.53
CA ALA A 271 18.12 0.92 5.29
C ALA A 271 19.17 0.89 4.18
N ILE A 272 19.96 1.97 4.00
CA ILE A 272 21.04 2.06 3.00
C ILE A 272 22.08 0.97 3.26
N VAL A 273 22.53 0.84 4.50
CA VAL A 273 23.55 -0.14 4.90
C VAL A 273 22.99 -1.56 4.86
N GLY A 274 21.82 -1.78 5.46
CA GLY A 274 21.20 -3.10 5.61
C GLY A 274 20.81 -3.75 4.30
N LEU A 275 20.28 -2.97 3.35
CA LEU A 275 19.90 -3.48 2.02
C LEU A 275 21.02 -3.34 0.97
N ARG A 276 22.15 -2.72 1.33
CA ARG A 276 23.27 -2.41 0.44
C ARG A 276 22.81 -1.60 -0.78
N ILE A 277 22.10 -0.51 -0.50
CA ILE A 277 21.55 0.37 -1.54
C ILE A 277 22.70 0.96 -2.37
N ASN A 278 22.61 0.80 -3.69
CA ASN A 278 23.59 1.35 -4.62
C ASN A 278 23.17 2.69 -5.21
N TYR A 279 21.88 2.96 -5.41
CA TYR A 279 21.41 4.29 -5.81
C TYR A 279 20.33 4.81 -4.87
N LEU A 280 20.47 6.05 -4.45
CA LEU A 280 19.47 6.75 -3.66
C LEU A 280 18.84 7.82 -4.52
N ILE A 281 17.51 7.82 -4.63
CA ILE A 281 16.74 8.75 -5.46
C ILE A 281 15.94 9.65 -4.53
N ILE A 282 16.27 10.94 -4.52
CA ILE A 282 15.53 11.96 -3.76
C ILE A 282 14.50 12.62 -4.68
N LEU A 283 13.21 12.47 -4.34
CA LEU A 283 12.11 13.22 -4.94
C LEU A 283 11.97 14.58 -4.26
N CYS A 284 12.36 15.64 -4.97
CA CYS A 284 12.19 17.02 -4.53
C CYS A 284 12.18 17.97 -5.73
N ASN A 285 11.44 19.07 -5.62
CA ASN A 285 11.34 20.07 -6.67
C ASN A 285 12.53 21.03 -6.70
N ASP A 286 12.69 21.74 -7.81
CA ASP A 286 13.82 22.65 -8.01
C ASP A 286 13.68 24.02 -7.33
N ASN A 287 12.63 24.17 -6.51
CA ASN A 287 12.37 25.35 -5.68
C ASN A 287 13.25 25.37 -4.42
N ASP A 288 13.24 26.49 -3.69
CA ASP A 288 14.12 26.69 -2.52
C ASP A 288 13.90 25.61 -1.45
N LYS A 289 12.64 25.22 -1.20
CA LYS A 289 12.30 24.14 -0.26
C LYS A 289 12.92 22.80 -0.68
N GLY A 290 12.79 22.41 -1.95
CA GLY A 290 13.35 21.16 -2.45
C GLY A 290 14.88 21.14 -2.45
N ARG A 291 15.52 22.29 -2.70
CA ARG A 291 16.98 22.44 -2.54
C ARG A 291 17.41 22.28 -1.09
N GLU A 292 16.69 22.87 -0.13
CA GLU A 292 16.96 22.71 1.29
C GLU A 292 16.88 21.24 1.73
N ILE A 293 15.83 20.53 1.32
CA ILE A 293 15.67 19.09 1.58
C ILE A 293 16.82 18.30 0.99
N TYR A 294 17.16 18.54 -0.27
CA TYR A 294 18.29 17.88 -0.92
C TYR A 294 19.60 18.13 -0.17
N THR A 295 19.89 19.36 0.25
CA THR A 295 21.09 19.71 1.02
C THR A 295 21.08 19.03 2.40
N LYS A 296 19.96 19.05 3.13
CA LYS A 296 19.84 18.42 4.46
C LYS A 296 20.08 16.91 4.39
N VAL A 297 19.40 16.23 3.47
CA VAL A 297 19.51 14.76 3.31
C VAL A 297 20.89 14.38 2.76
N SER A 298 21.38 15.07 1.71
CA SER A 298 22.68 14.76 1.08
C SER A 298 23.85 14.86 2.05
N LYS A 299 23.83 15.82 2.98
CA LYS A 299 24.87 15.97 4.02
C LYS A 299 25.09 14.67 4.82
N ILE A 300 24.01 13.91 5.06
CA ILE A 300 24.04 12.68 5.86
C ILE A 300 24.26 11.47 4.96
N VAL A 301 23.50 11.33 3.87
CA VAL A 301 23.52 10.09 3.06
C VAL A 301 24.73 10.00 2.13
N ASN A 302 25.37 11.13 1.77
CA ASN A 302 26.51 11.12 0.85
C ASN A 302 27.70 10.30 1.38
N THR A 303 27.86 10.17 2.70
CA THR A 303 28.90 9.31 3.28
C THR A 303 28.70 7.83 2.98
N TYR A 304 27.48 7.43 2.60
CA TYR A 304 27.10 6.05 2.30
C TYR A 304 26.94 5.77 0.80
N VAL A 305 26.39 6.73 0.03
CA VAL A 305 26.08 6.53 -1.40
C VAL A 305 26.98 7.30 -2.37
N GLY A 306 27.69 8.34 -1.90
CA GLY A 306 28.56 9.17 -2.73
C GLY A 306 27.87 9.74 -3.98
N GLU A 307 28.52 9.60 -5.13
CA GLU A 307 28.01 10.08 -6.44
C GLU A 307 26.74 9.37 -6.94
N ARG A 308 26.27 8.34 -6.23
CA ARG A 308 25.08 7.57 -6.61
C ARG A 308 23.79 8.15 -6.02
N LEU A 309 23.84 9.39 -5.55
CA LEU A 309 22.70 10.19 -5.13
C LEU A 309 22.09 10.92 -6.33
N LEU A 310 20.85 10.56 -6.68
CA LEU A 310 20.11 11.16 -7.79
C LEU A 310 19.00 12.08 -7.27
N ARG A 311 18.84 13.25 -7.89
CA ARG A 311 17.69 14.13 -7.67
C ARG A 311 16.69 13.95 -8.82
N VAL A 312 15.43 13.76 -8.50
CA VAL A 312 14.32 13.66 -9.46
C VAL A 312 13.20 14.60 -9.00
N PRO A 313 12.54 15.37 -9.89
CA PRO A 313 11.41 16.22 -9.50
C PRO A 313 10.26 15.41 -8.90
N THR A 314 9.37 16.05 -8.14
CA THR A 314 8.16 15.36 -7.65
C THR A 314 7.33 14.89 -8.83
N MET A 315 6.76 13.69 -8.74
CA MET A 315 6.00 13.09 -9.84
C MET A 315 4.81 13.97 -10.25
N ALA A 316 4.55 14.06 -11.55
CA ALA A 316 3.38 14.77 -12.06
C ALA A 316 2.08 14.05 -11.65
N GLY A 317 0.99 14.82 -11.47
CA GLY A 317 -0.33 14.28 -11.17
C GLY A 317 -0.53 13.75 -9.74
N VAL A 318 0.42 13.97 -8.83
CA VAL A 318 0.33 13.50 -7.44
C VAL A 318 -0.85 14.14 -6.72
N PHE A 319 -1.53 13.36 -5.88
CA PHE A 319 -2.62 13.80 -5.02
C PHE A 319 -2.12 14.06 -3.61
N GLU A 320 -2.70 15.06 -2.95
CA GLU A 320 -2.54 15.23 -1.52
C GLU A 320 -3.36 14.17 -0.77
N LYS A 321 -2.69 13.40 0.09
CA LYS A 321 -3.32 12.43 0.97
C LYS A 321 -3.52 13.05 2.36
N ASP A 322 -4.76 13.37 2.68
CA ASP A 322 -5.14 13.68 4.07
C ASP A 322 -5.23 12.40 4.92
N ASP A 323 -5.36 12.58 6.24
CA ASP A 323 -5.40 11.43 7.15
C ASP A 323 -6.73 10.66 7.07
N VAL A 324 -7.80 11.29 6.56
CA VAL A 324 -9.10 10.64 6.35
C VAL A 324 -8.97 9.59 5.25
N TYR A 325 -8.38 9.97 4.12
CA TYR A 325 -8.07 9.09 3.01
C TYR A 325 -7.12 7.97 3.44
N ILE A 326 -6.05 8.29 4.20
CA ILE A 326 -5.13 7.27 4.71
C ILE A 326 -5.88 6.22 5.55
N ARG A 327 -6.73 6.65 6.49
CA ARG A 327 -7.54 5.74 7.31
C ARG A 327 -8.53 4.92 6.48
N ALA A 328 -9.15 5.50 5.45
CA ALA A 328 -10.02 4.78 4.54
C ALA A 328 -9.26 3.64 3.81
N GLN A 329 -8.07 3.94 3.28
CA GLN A 329 -7.22 2.93 2.64
C GLN A 329 -6.77 1.82 3.59
N GLN A 330 -6.44 2.17 4.84
CA GLN A 330 -6.09 1.22 5.88
C GLN A 330 -7.26 0.30 6.24
N ARG A 331 -8.46 0.87 6.41
CA ARG A 331 -9.70 0.11 6.64
C ARG A 331 -9.97 -0.84 5.47
N ALA A 332 -9.86 -0.36 4.23
CA ALA A 332 -10.07 -1.16 3.03
C ALA A 332 -9.05 -2.31 2.93
N ALA A 333 -7.78 -2.09 3.31
CA ALA A 333 -6.76 -3.13 3.33
C ALA A 333 -7.05 -4.24 4.35
N ILE A 334 -7.53 -3.89 5.55
CA ILE A 334 -7.94 -4.89 6.55
C ILE A 334 -9.10 -5.73 6.00
N ARG A 335 -10.11 -5.09 5.40
CA ARG A 335 -11.24 -5.79 4.78
C ARG A 335 -10.78 -6.74 3.68
N GLU A 336 -9.94 -6.26 2.76
CA GLU A 336 -9.46 -7.07 1.62
C GLU A 336 -8.63 -8.27 2.10
N TYR A 337 -7.84 -8.14 3.16
CA TYR A 337 -7.07 -9.26 3.70
C TYR A 337 -7.95 -10.47 4.09
N PHE A 338 -9.13 -10.23 4.65
CA PHE A 338 -10.05 -11.29 5.07
C PHE A 338 -11.05 -11.69 3.98
N TYR A 339 -11.59 -10.73 3.23
CA TYR A 339 -12.73 -10.93 2.32
C TYR A 339 -12.36 -10.84 0.83
N GLY A 340 -11.14 -10.44 0.50
CA GLY A 340 -10.72 -10.12 -0.85
C GLY A 340 -11.47 -8.92 -1.43
N ASP A 341 -11.59 -8.88 -2.75
CA ASP A 341 -12.30 -7.83 -3.48
C ASP A 341 -13.55 -8.37 -4.22
N THR A 342 -14.19 -7.53 -5.05
CA THR A 342 -15.39 -7.95 -5.80
C THR A 342 -15.12 -9.00 -6.88
N ARG A 343 -13.85 -9.19 -7.28
CA ARG A 343 -13.41 -10.12 -8.34
C ARG A 343 -12.86 -11.41 -7.73
N THR A 344 -12.24 -11.33 -6.56
CA THR A 344 -11.72 -12.46 -5.76
C THR A 344 -12.38 -12.44 -4.38
N VAL A 345 -13.59 -13.01 -4.28
CA VAL A 345 -14.29 -13.09 -2.99
C VAL A 345 -13.68 -14.21 -2.15
N LEU A 346 -13.18 -13.85 -0.97
CA LEU A 346 -12.64 -14.78 0.02
C LEU A 346 -13.67 -15.10 1.11
N SER A 347 -13.52 -16.25 1.74
CA SER A 347 -14.39 -16.73 2.81
C SER A 347 -13.60 -16.86 4.11
N PRO A 348 -13.48 -15.79 4.90
CA PRO A 348 -12.82 -15.87 6.20
C PRO A 348 -13.67 -16.67 7.19
N TYR A 349 -13.08 -17.04 8.32
CA TYR A 349 -13.67 -17.94 9.29
C TYR A 349 -13.79 -17.29 10.67
N ASN A 350 -15.02 -17.12 11.14
CA ASN A 350 -15.33 -16.63 12.48
C ASN A 350 -15.32 -17.80 13.48
N LEU A 351 -14.33 -17.79 14.38
CA LEU A 351 -14.15 -18.80 15.42
C LEU A 351 -14.47 -18.23 16.79
N GLY A 352 -15.26 -18.95 17.58
CA GLY A 352 -15.42 -18.69 19.02
C GLY A 352 -14.42 -19.52 19.82
N CYS A 353 -13.66 -18.89 20.71
CA CYS A 353 -12.74 -19.56 21.63
C CYS A 353 -12.82 -18.98 23.04
N ASP A 354 -12.25 -19.69 24.01
CA ASP A 354 -12.16 -19.21 25.38
C ASP A 354 -11.00 -18.21 25.51
N THR A 355 -11.08 -17.24 26.42
CA THR A 355 -10.01 -16.26 26.63
C THR A 355 -8.70 -16.90 27.08
N SER A 356 -8.76 -18.10 27.67
CA SER A 356 -7.60 -18.94 28.00
C SER A 356 -6.91 -19.57 26.80
N ASP A 357 -7.49 -19.49 25.59
CA ASP A 357 -6.94 -20.10 24.37
C ASP A 357 -5.98 -19.17 23.63
N ILE A 358 -5.92 -17.88 23.99
CA ILE A 358 -5.05 -16.89 23.37
C ILE A 358 -3.93 -16.44 24.33
N THR A 359 -2.82 -15.99 23.75
CA THR A 359 -1.77 -15.25 24.46
C THR A 359 -1.43 -14.04 23.59
N VAL A 360 -1.81 -12.85 24.06
CA VAL A 360 -1.63 -11.60 23.30
C VAL A 360 -0.57 -10.75 24.00
N TRP A 361 0.46 -10.41 23.25
CA TRP A 361 1.51 -9.49 23.64
C TRP A 361 1.22 -8.09 23.07
N ARG A 362 1.61 -7.04 23.77
CA ARG A 362 1.49 -5.65 23.33
C ARG A 362 2.89 -5.04 23.23
N PRO A 363 3.26 -4.41 22.11
CA PRO A 363 4.49 -3.63 22.04
C PRO A 363 4.38 -2.37 22.89
N LYS A 364 5.45 -2.00 23.59
CA LYS A 364 5.49 -0.77 24.38
C LYS A 364 5.54 0.46 23.46
N SER A 365 4.93 1.55 23.89
CA SER A 365 4.90 2.83 23.17
C SER A 365 5.54 3.92 24.02
N VAL A 366 6.17 4.91 23.39
CA VAL A 366 6.65 6.12 24.07
C VAL A 366 5.55 6.84 24.88
N LEU A 367 4.28 6.65 24.51
CA LEU A 367 3.12 7.19 25.23
C LEU A 367 2.95 6.61 26.65
N GLN A 368 3.57 5.46 26.94
CA GLN A 368 3.53 4.81 28.25
C GLN A 368 4.62 5.33 29.23
N GLY A 369 5.53 6.21 28.77
CA GLY A 369 6.56 6.86 29.58
C GLY A 369 8.00 6.56 29.15
N GLU A 370 8.89 7.55 29.37
CA GLU A 370 10.23 7.64 28.78
C GLU A 370 11.24 6.59 29.27
N ASN A 371 11.02 5.96 30.43
CA ASN A 371 11.99 5.04 31.07
C ASN A 371 11.75 3.56 30.76
N THR A 372 11.01 3.24 29.70
CA THR A 372 10.71 1.85 29.34
C THR A 372 11.66 1.35 28.26
N ASN A 373 12.18 0.13 28.42
CA ASN A 373 12.86 -0.55 27.33
C ASN A 373 11.83 -0.85 26.22
N LEU A 374 11.84 -0.02 25.18
CA LEU A 374 10.86 -0.04 24.09
C LEU A 374 10.95 -1.30 23.20
N ASP A 375 12.06 -2.04 23.27
CA ASP A 375 12.30 -3.27 22.50
C ASP A 375 11.77 -4.52 23.21
N THR A 376 10.75 -4.36 24.06
CA THR A 376 10.13 -5.46 24.81
C THR A 376 8.62 -5.46 24.64
N LEU A 377 8.04 -6.64 24.74
CA LEU A 377 6.60 -6.85 24.73
C LEU A 377 6.10 -7.02 26.16
N GLU A 378 4.91 -6.49 26.44
CA GLU A 378 4.17 -6.75 27.67
C GLU A 378 2.97 -7.65 27.40
N VAL A 379 2.49 -8.39 28.39
CA VAL A 379 1.26 -9.17 28.24
C VAL A 379 0.08 -8.20 28.17
N ALA A 380 -0.69 -8.25 27.08
CA ALA A 380 -1.86 -7.41 26.92
C ALA A 380 -2.97 -7.87 27.87
N PRO A 381 -3.68 -6.95 28.56
CA PRO A 381 -4.85 -7.34 29.34
C PRO A 381 -5.97 -7.82 28.42
N VAL A 382 -6.64 -8.89 28.84
CA VAL A 382 -7.73 -9.54 28.07
C VAL A 382 -9.06 -8.92 28.47
N ASP A 383 -9.28 -7.68 28.01
CA ASP A 383 -10.49 -6.89 28.26
C ASP A 383 -11.01 -6.24 26.97
N SER A 384 -12.26 -5.81 27.00
CA SER A 384 -12.96 -5.29 25.82
C SER A 384 -12.35 -3.97 25.36
N SER A 385 -11.83 -3.15 26.27
CA SER A 385 -11.18 -1.88 25.91
C SER A 385 -9.88 -2.07 25.13
N THR A 386 -9.19 -3.20 25.36
CA THR A 386 -7.91 -3.51 24.77
C THR A 386 -8.06 -4.28 23.45
N LEU A 387 -8.87 -5.36 23.45
CA LEU A 387 -8.87 -6.35 22.38
C LEU A 387 -10.06 -6.23 21.43
N GLN A 388 -11.15 -5.56 21.81
CA GLN A 388 -12.33 -5.51 20.94
C GLN A 388 -12.02 -4.73 19.66
N TYR A 389 -12.41 -5.33 18.52
CA TYR A 389 -12.14 -4.84 17.17
C TYR A 389 -10.64 -4.74 16.82
N ALA A 390 -9.76 -5.36 17.60
CA ALA A 390 -8.32 -5.29 17.40
C ALA A 390 -7.83 -6.27 16.33
N LEU A 391 -7.01 -5.75 15.43
CA LEU A 391 -6.20 -6.58 14.55
C LEU A 391 -4.99 -7.10 15.36
N VAL A 392 -4.76 -8.41 15.30
CA VAL A 392 -3.65 -9.10 15.98
C VAL A 392 -2.77 -9.81 14.96
N ALA A 393 -1.45 -9.67 15.08
CA ALA A 393 -0.50 -10.41 14.28
C ALA A 393 -0.23 -11.77 14.94
N ILE A 394 -0.49 -12.86 14.23
CA ILE A 394 -0.24 -14.23 14.70
C ILE A 394 1.20 -14.58 14.33
N THR A 395 2.02 -14.94 15.31
CA THR A 395 3.44 -15.28 15.09
C THR A 395 3.63 -16.79 14.85
N TYR A 396 4.84 -17.21 14.49
CA TYR A 396 5.23 -18.63 14.52
C TYR A 396 5.69 -19.11 15.91
N ALA A 397 5.85 -18.22 16.89
CA ALA A 397 6.22 -18.59 18.25
C ALA A 397 5.08 -19.32 18.97
N SER A 398 5.45 -20.17 19.93
CA SER A 398 4.50 -20.87 20.78
C SER A 398 3.80 -19.90 21.74
N ARG A 399 2.59 -20.23 22.19
CA ARG A 399 1.90 -19.47 23.24
C ARG A 399 2.67 -19.31 24.55
N LYS A 400 3.65 -20.18 24.80
CA LYS A 400 4.48 -20.21 26.01
C LYS A 400 5.83 -19.51 25.83
N SER A 401 6.13 -19.05 24.62
CA SER A 401 7.35 -18.33 24.30
C SER A 401 7.42 -17.00 25.08
N ASP A 402 8.63 -16.58 25.43
CA ASP A 402 8.85 -15.32 26.12
C ASP A 402 8.78 -14.11 25.16
N SER A 403 8.88 -12.91 25.72
CA SER A 403 8.82 -11.67 24.93
C SER A 403 9.90 -11.59 23.85
N GLU A 404 11.10 -12.14 24.09
CA GLU A 404 12.22 -12.03 23.15
C GLU A 404 11.99 -12.96 21.97
N GLU A 405 11.62 -14.22 22.23
CA GLU A 405 11.31 -15.19 21.19
C GLU A 405 10.12 -14.74 20.34
N VAL A 406 9.05 -14.21 20.94
CA VAL A 406 7.88 -13.71 20.21
C VAL A 406 8.23 -12.51 19.34
N LEU A 407 9.08 -11.61 19.82
CA LEU A 407 9.52 -10.44 19.05
C LEU A 407 10.40 -10.83 17.86
N GLN A 408 11.18 -11.91 17.97
CA GLN A 408 12.02 -12.45 16.89
C GLN A 408 11.25 -13.31 15.89
N ALA A 409 10.09 -13.84 16.26
CA ALA A 409 9.33 -14.77 15.45
C ALA A 409 8.78 -14.15 14.14
N PRO A 410 8.80 -14.90 13.02
CA PRO A 410 8.08 -14.52 11.81
C PRO A 410 6.56 -14.41 12.04
N ILE A 411 5.90 -13.65 11.17
CA ILE A 411 4.44 -13.49 11.17
C ILE A 411 3.82 -14.58 10.30
N LEU A 412 2.88 -15.35 10.87
CA LEU A 412 2.06 -16.35 10.17
C LEU A 412 0.93 -15.68 9.39
N GLY A 413 0.30 -14.67 9.97
CA GLY A 413 -0.83 -13.94 9.39
C GLY A 413 -1.47 -13.03 10.43
N PHE A 414 -2.70 -12.59 10.16
CA PHE A 414 -3.44 -11.70 11.06
C PHE A 414 -4.79 -12.30 11.43
N GLY A 415 -5.25 -12.01 12.64
CA GLY A 415 -6.62 -12.26 13.09
C GLY A 415 -7.29 -10.95 13.51
N LEU A 416 -8.62 -10.91 13.49
CA LEU A 416 -9.40 -9.76 13.97
C LEU A 416 -10.32 -10.22 15.11
N ILE A 417 -10.14 -9.66 16.31
CA ILE A 417 -11.01 -9.95 17.45
C ILE A 417 -12.28 -9.12 17.30
N THR A 418 -13.39 -9.74 16.92
CA THR A 418 -14.66 -9.04 16.59
C THR A 418 -15.56 -8.83 17.81
N GLU A 419 -15.47 -9.70 18.81
CA GLU A 419 -16.26 -9.62 20.05
C GLU A 419 -15.45 -10.20 21.21
N LEU A 420 -15.49 -9.54 22.37
CA LEU A 420 -15.00 -10.07 23.63
C LEU A 420 -16.12 -10.02 24.67
N ASN A 421 -16.41 -11.17 25.27
CA ASN A 421 -17.39 -11.30 26.33
C ASN A 421 -16.69 -11.67 27.65
N GLU A 422 -16.33 -10.65 28.42
CA GLU A 422 -15.63 -10.77 29.70
C GLU A 422 -16.42 -11.64 30.70
N LYS A 423 -17.75 -11.50 30.75
CA LYS A 423 -18.62 -12.28 31.67
C LYS A 423 -18.58 -13.78 31.38
N ARG A 424 -18.40 -14.16 30.13
CA ARG A 424 -18.39 -15.57 29.69
C ARG A 424 -16.98 -16.12 29.48
N ASN A 425 -15.93 -15.30 29.61
CA ASN A 425 -14.55 -15.65 29.23
C ASN A 425 -14.46 -16.20 27.80
N LYS A 426 -15.20 -15.59 26.87
CA LYS A 426 -15.22 -16.00 25.46
C LYS A 426 -14.91 -14.84 24.53
N LEU A 427 -14.26 -15.15 23.42
CA LEU A 427 -14.00 -14.20 22.35
C LEU A 427 -14.39 -14.79 20.99
N LYS A 428 -14.65 -13.91 20.03
CA LYS A 428 -14.77 -14.25 18.62
C LYS A 428 -13.59 -13.65 17.86
N ILE A 429 -12.94 -14.48 17.06
CA ILE A 429 -11.83 -14.08 16.21
C ILE A 429 -12.12 -14.48 14.76
N LEU A 430 -11.99 -13.52 13.86
CA LEU A 430 -12.02 -13.71 12.42
C LEU A 430 -10.62 -14.10 11.95
N LEU A 431 -10.52 -15.24 11.26
CA LEU A 431 -9.29 -15.78 10.69
C LEU A 431 -9.38 -15.81 9.16
N PRO A 432 -8.27 -15.60 8.44
CA PRO A 432 -8.26 -15.64 6.97
C PRO A 432 -8.35 -17.08 6.43
N VAL A 433 -7.93 -18.06 7.23
CA VAL A 433 -7.92 -19.48 6.84
C VAL A 433 -8.92 -20.25 7.72
N PRO A 434 -9.86 -21.00 7.12
CA PRO A 434 -10.77 -21.86 7.86
C PRO A 434 -10.02 -22.94 8.64
N GLY A 435 -10.35 -23.10 9.92
CA GLY A 435 -9.72 -24.12 10.75
C GLY A 435 -9.72 -23.81 12.23
N ARG A 436 -8.79 -24.47 12.93
CA ARG A 436 -8.57 -24.26 14.36
C ARG A 436 -7.78 -22.97 14.59
N LEU A 437 -7.94 -22.39 15.78
CA LEU A 437 -7.07 -21.31 16.23
C LEU A 437 -5.61 -21.80 16.24
N PRO A 438 -4.68 -21.10 15.57
CA PRO A 438 -3.27 -21.43 15.66
C PRO A 438 -2.80 -21.34 17.13
N PRO A 439 -2.13 -22.37 17.69
CA PRO A 439 -1.67 -22.38 19.08
C PRO A 439 -0.39 -21.53 19.24
N ASN A 440 -0.42 -20.30 18.72
CA ASN A 440 0.72 -19.41 18.61
C ASN A 440 0.53 -18.14 19.46
N ALA A 441 1.64 -17.50 19.82
CA ALA A 441 1.61 -16.18 20.43
C ALA A 441 1.15 -15.12 19.41
N MET A 442 0.37 -14.16 19.87
CA MET A 442 -0.15 -13.05 19.06
C MET A 442 0.42 -11.72 19.54
N ILE A 443 0.54 -10.75 18.64
CA ILE A 443 0.95 -9.37 18.96
C ILE A 443 -0.20 -8.44 18.62
N LEU A 444 -0.64 -7.65 19.59
CA LEU A 444 -1.65 -6.60 19.45
C LEU A 444 -1.11 -5.48 18.55
N THR A 445 -1.91 -5.07 17.57
CA THR A 445 -1.63 -3.87 16.77
C THR A 445 -2.49 -2.69 17.25
N SER A 446 -2.13 -1.49 16.84
CA SER A 446 -2.90 -0.26 17.09
C SER A 446 -4.12 -0.14 16.18
N PHE A 447 -4.18 -0.94 15.11
CA PHE A 447 -5.25 -0.89 14.13
C PHE A 447 -6.53 -1.56 14.65
N ARG A 448 -7.66 -0.90 14.36
CA ARG A 448 -9.00 -1.36 14.72
C ARG A 448 -9.87 -1.46 13.48
N TYR A 449 -10.74 -2.46 13.44
CA TYR A 449 -11.69 -2.65 12.35
C TYR A 449 -13.06 -3.09 12.87
N LEU A 450 -14.07 -2.28 12.56
CA LEU A 450 -15.48 -2.57 12.80
C LEU A 450 -16.15 -2.80 11.45
N GLU A 451 -16.74 -3.98 11.26
CA GLU A 451 -17.44 -4.38 10.04
C GLU A 451 -18.54 -3.43 9.60
#